data_AF-A0A354YEF5-F1
#
_entry.id   AF-A0A354YEF5-F1
#
_cell.length_a   1.000
_cell.length_b   1.000
_cell.length_c   1.000
_cell.angle_alpha   90.00
_cell.angle_beta   90.00
_cell.angle_gamma   90.00
#
_symmetry.space_group_name_H-M   'P 1'
#
loop_
_entity.id
_entity.type
_entity.pdbx_description
1 polymer ?
#
loop_
_entity_poly.entity_id
_entity_poly.type
_entity_poly.pdbx_seq_one_letter_code
_entity_poly.pdbx_strand_id
1 'polypeptide(L)'
;MIDSRIEKVDLALGALGPEQLSRKAALWQWAYREMLHETLTGMHQLSHVVGIAEQVADVWREPVDVIEPERPYMERAALADRRLPQVRDGLGDAGDAGDRVRLWRLGYANLIAATLQGMHALAGKHRIERHTAAAWWN
;
A
#
# COMPACT_ATOMS: atom_id res chain seq x y z
N MET A 1 -9.71 -11.15 1.25
CA MET A 1 -9.52 -10.73 -0.15
C MET A 1 -8.03 -10.55 -0.39
N ILE A 2 -7.49 -11.22 -1.40
CA ILE A 2 -6.07 -11.13 -1.75
C ILE A 2 -5.80 -9.76 -2.38
N ASP A 3 -4.73 -9.09 -1.98
CA ASP A 3 -4.32 -7.82 -2.56
C ASP A 3 -3.77 -8.05 -3.96
N SER A 4 -4.62 -7.90 -4.98
CA SER A 4 -4.28 -8.12 -6.40
C SER A 4 -3.10 -7.27 -6.89
N ARG A 5 -2.73 -6.20 -6.17
CA ARG A 5 -1.55 -5.39 -6.51
C ARG A 5 -0.26 -6.18 -6.29
N ILE A 6 -0.21 -7.00 -5.22
CA ILE A 6 0.93 -7.87 -4.92
C ILE A 6 1.17 -8.87 -6.06
N GLU A 7 0.11 -9.46 -6.59
CA GLU A 7 0.21 -10.40 -7.73
C GLU A 7 0.78 -9.70 -8.98
N LYS A 8 0.38 -8.46 -9.26
CA LYS A 8 0.92 -7.71 -10.40
C LYS A 8 2.39 -7.37 -10.23
N VAL A 9 2.80 -6.99 -9.01
CA VAL A 9 4.21 -6.76 -8.69
C VAL A 9 5.02 -8.04 -8.83
N ASP A 10 4.48 -9.17 -8.36
CA ASP A 10 5.11 -10.49 -8.50
C ASP A 10 5.35 -10.86 -9.97
N LEU A 11 4.35 -10.67 -10.83
CA LEU A 11 4.46 -10.88 -12.27
C LEU A 11 5.54 -9.98 -12.89
N ALA A 12 5.57 -8.69 -12.53
CA ALA A 12 6.56 -7.74 -13.02
C ALA A 12 7.99 -8.09 -12.56
N LEU A 13 8.16 -8.52 -11.30
CA LEU A 13 9.42 -9.02 -10.78
C LEU A 13 9.86 -10.31 -11.45
N GLY A 14 8.92 -11.20 -11.77
CA GLY A 14 9.17 -12.46 -12.47
C GLY A 14 9.60 -12.26 -13.92
N ALA A 15 9.12 -11.21 -14.58
CA ALA A 15 9.54 -10.83 -15.93
C ALA A 15 10.98 -10.30 -15.98
N LEU A 16 11.51 -9.79 -14.85
CA LEU A 16 12.93 -9.49 -14.71
C LEU A 16 13.69 -10.80 -14.47
N GLY A 17 14.74 -11.04 -15.27
CA GLY A 17 15.58 -12.24 -15.15
C GLY A 17 16.22 -12.37 -13.76
N PRO A 18 16.59 -13.58 -13.31
CA PRO A 18 17.14 -13.84 -11.98
C PRO A 18 18.44 -13.05 -11.68
N GLU A 19 19.19 -12.67 -12.70
CA GLU A 19 20.41 -11.87 -12.61
C GLU A 19 20.17 -10.37 -12.35
N GLN A 20 18.95 -9.87 -12.61
CA GLN A 20 18.62 -8.44 -12.52
C GLN A 20 18.21 -8.00 -11.10
N LEU A 21 18.96 -8.43 -10.07
CA LEU A 21 18.61 -8.19 -8.67
C LEU A 21 18.45 -6.71 -8.32
N SER A 22 19.35 -5.84 -8.80
CA SER A 22 19.25 -4.39 -8.55
C SER A 22 18.00 -3.78 -9.16
N ARG A 23 17.62 -4.21 -10.37
CA ARG A 23 16.42 -3.73 -11.05
C ARG A 23 15.15 -4.27 -10.40
N LYS A 24 15.16 -5.53 -9.94
CA LYS A 24 14.09 -6.10 -9.13
C LYS A 24 13.92 -5.35 -7.82
N ALA A 25 15.00 -5.04 -7.13
CA ALA A 25 14.97 -4.26 -5.89
C ALA A 25 14.39 -2.85 -6.14
N ALA A 26 14.82 -2.17 -7.21
CA ALA A 26 14.29 -0.85 -7.57
C ALA A 26 12.80 -0.88 -7.92
N LEU A 27 12.35 -1.87 -8.72
CA LEU A 27 10.94 -2.08 -9.02
C LEU A 27 10.14 -2.34 -7.74
N TRP A 28 10.64 -3.23 -6.88
CA TRP A 28 10.01 -3.57 -5.61
C TRP A 28 9.88 -2.34 -4.69
N GLN A 29 10.95 -1.55 -4.55
CA GLN A 29 10.97 -0.35 -3.71
C GLN A 29 10.00 0.71 -4.21
N TRP A 30 9.99 0.94 -5.51
CA TRP A 30 9.04 1.86 -6.15
C TRP A 30 7.60 1.39 -5.95
N ALA A 31 7.30 0.13 -6.27
CA ALA A 31 5.94 -0.41 -6.14
C ALA A 31 5.46 -0.40 -4.68
N TYR A 32 6.34 -0.73 -3.74
CA TYR A 32 6.07 -0.67 -2.31
C TYR A 32 5.66 0.74 -1.87
N ARG A 33 6.44 1.75 -2.25
CA ARG A 33 6.15 3.15 -1.94
C ARG A 33 4.87 3.63 -2.60
N GLU A 34 4.68 3.34 -3.88
CA GLU A 34 3.47 3.72 -4.62
C GLU A 34 2.20 3.12 -3.99
N MET A 35 2.23 1.83 -3.63
CA MET A 35 1.10 1.16 -2.99
C MET A 35 0.78 1.75 -1.62
N LEU A 36 1.80 2.06 -0.82
CA LEU A 36 1.60 2.71 0.48
C LEU A 36 1.09 4.14 0.32
N HIS A 37 1.70 4.93 -0.56
CA HIS A 37 1.29 6.29 -0.86
C HIS A 37 -0.20 6.34 -1.22
N GLU A 38 -0.63 5.47 -2.13
CA GLU A 38 -2.02 5.42 -2.57
C GLU A 38 -2.98 4.98 -1.44
N THR A 39 -2.60 3.96 -0.67
CA THR A 39 -3.42 3.48 0.46
C THR A 39 -3.57 4.57 1.53
N LEU A 40 -2.48 5.26 1.88
CA LEU A 40 -2.46 6.32 2.90
C LEU A 40 -3.26 7.54 2.46
N THR A 41 -3.12 7.95 1.20
CA THR A 41 -3.86 9.05 0.59
C THR A 41 -5.36 8.74 0.54
N GLY A 42 -5.72 7.56 0.05
CA GLY A 42 -7.12 7.14 -0.02
C GLY A 42 -7.78 7.04 1.35
N MET A 43 -7.09 6.48 2.35
CA MET A 43 -7.61 6.43 3.72
C MET A 43 -7.75 7.83 4.36
N HIS A 44 -6.84 8.76 4.04
CA HIS A 44 -6.98 10.17 4.44
C HIS A 44 -8.25 10.78 3.84
N GLN A 45 -8.44 10.64 2.53
CA GLN A 45 -9.62 11.18 1.85
C GLN A 45 -10.91 10.58 2.41
N LEU A 46 -10.92 9.28 2.71
CA LEU A 46 -12.06 8.62 3.35
C LEU A 46 -12.39 9.21 4.73
N SER A 47 -11.40 9.55 5.55
CA SER A 47 -11.67 10.13 6.87
C SER A 47 -12.36 11.50 6.77
N HIS A 48 -12.00 12.31 5.77
CA HIS A 48 -12.70 13.56 5.45
C HIS A 48 -14.12 13.32 4.94
N VAL A 49 -14.29 12.41 3.98
CA VAL A 49 -15.59 12.10 3.38
C VAL A 49 -16.61 11.64 4.44
N VAL A 50 -16.18 10.87 5.44
CA VAL A 50 -17.08 10.36 6.49
C VAL A 50 -17.08 11.21 7.76
N GLY A 51 -16.45 12.38 7.72
CA GLY A 51 -16.49 13.40 8.77
C GLY A 51 -15.79 13.01 10.08
N ILE A 52 -14.71 12.23 10.00
CA ILE A 52 -13.95 11.75 11.17
C ILE A 52 -12.47 12.16 11.16
N ALA A 53 -12.08 13.07 10.26
CA ALA A 53 -10.67 13.40 10.00
C ALA A 53 -9.92 13.86 11.26
N GLU A 54 -10.53 14.72 12.07
CA GLU A 54 -9.91 15.23 13.32
C GLU A 54 -9.70 14.11 14.35
N GLN A 55 -10.64 13.15 14.44
CA GLN A 55 -10.61 12.06 15.41
C GLN A 55 -9.60 10.96 15.07
N VAL A 56 -9.12 10.90 13.84
CA VAL A 56 -8.13 9.90 13.39
C VAL A 56 -6.78 10.52 13.02
N ALA A 57 -6.62 11.83 13.18
CA ALA A 57 -5.43 12.57 12.79
C ALA A 57 -4.15 12.07 13.51
N ASP A 58 -4.29 11.59 14.75
CA ASP A 58 -3.19 11.03 15.56
C ASP A 58 -2.67 9.67 15.05
N VAL A 59 -3.52 8.92 14.34
CA VAL A 59 -3.20 7.58 13.83
C VAL A 59 -2.79 7.61 12.36
N TRP A 60 -3.33 8.57 11.60
CA TRP A 60 -2.98 8.72 10.20
C TRP A 60 -1.52 9.14 10.04
N ARG A 61 -0.84 8.55 9.05
CA ARG A 61 0.54 8.88 8.69
C ARG A 61 0.54 9.56 7.34
N GLU A 62 1.40 10.57 7.20
CA GLU A 62 1.63 11.25 5.93
C GLU A 62 2.01 10.23 4.84
N PRO A 63 1.54 10.41 3.59
CA PRO A 63 1.88 9.51 2.51
C PRO A 63 3.38 9.47 2.29
N VAL A 64 3.90 8.28 1.99
CA VAL A 64 5.32 8.11 1.69
C VAL A 64 5.67 8.78 0.35
N ASP A 65 6.85 9.37 0.28
CA ASP A 65 7.37 9.91 -0.98
C ASP A 65 7.67 8.80 -1.98
N VAL A 66 7.10 8.92 -3.18
CA VAL A 66 7.38 8.05 -4.31
C VAL A 66 8.53 8.66 -5.11
N ILE A 67 9.63 7.92 -5.23
CA ILE A 67 10.77 8.30 -6.06
C ILE A 67 10.51 7.76 -7.47
N GLU A 68 10.37 8.66 -8.44
CA GLU A 68 10.11 8.26 -9.82
C GLU A 68 11.28 7.47 -10.41
N PRO A 69 11.01 6.33 -11.05
CA PRO A 69 12.04 5.63 -11.78
C PRO A 69 12.34 6.35 -13.09
N GLU A 70 13.59 6.26 -13.57
CA GLU A 70 14.00 6.83 -14.86
C GLU A 70 13.17 6.28 -16.04
N ARG A 71 12.62 5.07 -15.89
CA ARG A 71 11.68 4.47 -16.83
C ARG A 71 10.53 3.81 -16.04
N PRO A 72 9.27 3.93 -16.50
CA PRO A 72 8.14 3.29 -15.82
C PRO A 72 8.34 1.78 -15.71
N TYR A 73 8.14 1.23 -14.51
CA TYR A 73 8.12 -0.22 -14.31
C TYR A 73 6.76 -0.82 -14.68
N MET A 74 5.68 -0.11 -14.35
CA MET A 74 4.30 -0.46 -14.67
C MET A 74 3.40 0.78 -14.54
N GLU A 75 2.18 0.70 -15.08
CA GLU A 75 1.17 1.74 -14.91
C GLU A 75 0.76 1.90 -13.44
N ARG A 76 0.72 3.12 -12.91
CA ARG A 76 0.30 3.37 -11.51
C ARG A 76 -1.12 2.89 -11.22
N ALA A 77 -2.01 2.98 -12.20
CA ALA A 77 -3.38 2.46 -12.08
C ALA A 77 -3.43 0.94 -11.78
N ALA A 78 -2.34 0.21 -12.07
CA ALA A 78 -2.21 -1.20 -11.69
C ALA A 78 -2.07 -1.36 -10.15
N LEU A 79 -1.58 -0.35 -9.46
CA LEU A 79 -1.31 -0.29 -8.02
C LEU A 79 -2.38 0.50 -7.22
N ALA A 80 -3.45 0.94 -7.87
CA ALA A 80 -4.61 1.56 -7.21
C ALA A 80 -5.22 0.62 -6.15
N ASP A 81 -5.48 1.13 -4.93
CA ASP A 81 -6.07 0.30 -3.87
C ASP A 81 -7.58 0.12 -4.06
N ARG A 82 -7.94 -0.95 -4.76
CA ARG A 82 -9.34 -1.33 -5.03
C ARG A 82 -10.11 -1.81 -3.80
N ARG A 83 -9.48 -1.82 -2.62
CA ARG A 83 -10.10 -2.23 -1.36
C ARG A 83 -10.76 -1.05 -0.64
N LEU A 84 -10.38 0.18 -0.99
CA LEU A 84 -10.91 1.42 -0.41
C LEU A 84 -12.43 1.56 -0.55
N PRO A 85 -13.08 1.21 -1.68
CA PRO A 85 -14.54 1.25 -1.78
C PRO A 85 -15.24 0.40 -0.72
N GLN A 86 -14.76 -0.82 -0.44
CA GLN A 86 -15.38 -1.65 0.60
C GLN A 86 -15.17 -1.08 2.00
N VAL A 87 -14.04 -0.44 2.26
CA VAL A 87 -13.84 0.29 3.52
C VAL A 87 -14.82 1.44 3.63
N ARG A 88 -15.01 2.22 2.55
CA ARG A 88 -15.99 3.31 2.52
C ARG A 88 -17.40 2.83 2.81
N ASP A 89 -17.82 1.74 2.16
CA ASP A 89 -19.16 1.19 2.33
C ASP A 89 -19.37 0.76 3.80
N GLY A 90 -18.42 0.04 4.38
CA GLY A 90 -18.47 -0.33 5.81
C GLY A 90 -18.47 0.85 6.77
N LEU A 91 -17.83 1.97 6.42
CA LEU A 91 -17.91 3.22 7.19
C LEU A 91 -19.26 3.93 7.03
N GLY A 92 -19.88 3.83 5.85
CA GLY A 92 -21.20 4.40 5.57
C GLY A 92 -22.33 3.71 6.35
N ASP A 93 -22.18 2.41 6.61
CA ASP A 93 -23.16 1.59 7.35
C ASP A 93 -23.09 1.79 8.88
N ALA A 94 -22.08 2.50 9.38
CA ALA A 94 -21.89 2.71 10.82
C ALA A 94 -22.89 3.73 11.39
N GLY A 95 -23.56 3.36 12.48
CA GLY A 95 -24.63 4.15 13.09
C GLY A 95 -24.19 5.46 13.75
N ASP A 96 -22.92 5.57 14.16
CA ASP A 96 -22.37 6.78 14.77
C ASP A 96 -20.89 7.03 14.42
N ALA A 97 -20.39 8.20 14.85
CA ALA A 97 -19.02 8.63 14.57
C ALA A 97 -17.95 7.78 15.30
N GLY A 98 -18.24 7.27 16.49
CA GLY A 98 -17.30 6.43 17.24
C GLY A 98 -17.09 5.08 16.55
N ASP A 99 -18.17 4.49 16.05
CA ASP A 99 -18.11 3.28 15.22
C ASP A 99 -17.34 3.51 13.92
N ARG A 100 -17.57 4.64 13.24
CA ARG A 100 -16.78 5.02 12.05
C ARG A 100 -15.29 5.13 12.36
N VAL A 101 -14.92 5.79 13.45
CA VAL A 101 -13.51 5.91 13.87
C VAL A 101 -12.90 4.53 14.12
N ARG A 102 -13.60 3.64 14.84
CA ARG A 102 -13.11 2.28 15.12
C ARG A 102 -12.90 1.49 13.83
N LEU A 103 -13.89 1.49 12.94
CA LEU A 103 -13.83 0.78 11.67
C LEU A 103 -12.76 1.35 10.75
N TRP A 104 -12.58 2.68 10.73
CA TRP A 104 -11.54 3.34 9.94
C TRP A 104 -10.16 2.91 10.42
N ARG A 105 -9.91 2.93 11.74
CA ARG A 105 -8.62 2.51 12.33
C ARG A 105 -8.31 1.05 12.03
N LEU A 106 -9.31 0.17 12.12
CA LEU A 106 -9.17 -1.24 11.78
C LEU A 106 -8.87 -1.44 10.29
N GLY A 107 -9.63 -0.79 9.42
CA GLY A 107 -9.41 -0.82 7.96
C GLY A 107 -8.02 -0.32 7.60
N TYR A 108 -7.62 0.82 8.16
CA TYR A 108 -6.31 1.45 7.95
C TYR A 108 -5.16 0.50 8.32
N ALA A 109 -5.19 -0.05 9.54
CA ALA A 109 -4.18 -0.99 10.00
C ALA A 109 -4.13 -2.25 9.13
N ASN A 110 -5.29 -2.81 8.77
CA ASN A 110 -5.37 -4.02 7.97
C ASN A 110 -4.84 -3.83 6.54
N LEU A 111 -5.17 -2.72 5.88
CA LEU A 111 -4.71 -2.43 4.51
C LEU A 111 -3.20 -2.22 4.46
N ILE A 112 -2.64 -1.51 5.45
CA ILE A 112 -1.19 -1.32 5.57
C ILE A 112 -0.53 -2.66 5.85
N ALA A 113 -0.98 -3.40 6.88
CA ALA A 113 -0.39 -4.69 7.24
C ALA A 113 -0.37 -5.68 6.06
N ALA A 114 -1.48 -5.78 5.32
CA ALA A 114 -1.57 -6.62 4.13
C ALA A 114 -0.55 -6.22 3.05
N THR A 115 -0.37 -4.91 2.83
CA THR A 115 0.62 -4.38 1.87
C THR A 115 2.04 -4.73 2.31
N LEU A 116 2.39 -4.48 3.58
CA LEU A 116 3.71 -4.76 4.15
C LEU A 116 4.04 -6.25 4.07
N GLN A 117 3.12 -7.10 4.51
CA GLN A 117 3.29 -8.56 4.53
C GLN A 117 3.47 -9.12 3.12
N GLY A 118 2.62 -8.69 2.17
CA GLY A 118 2.70 -9.13 0.79
C GLY A 118 4.03 -8.74 0.15
N MET A 119 4.43 -7.47 0.31
CA MET A 119 5.68 -6.99 -0.25
C MET A 119 6.90 -7.65 0.39
N HIS A 120 6.90 -7.90 1.70
CA HIS A 120 7.95 -8.66 2.36
C HIS A 120 8.07 -10.09 1.81
N ALA A 121 6.94 -10.78 1.62
CA ALA A 121 6.93 -12.11 1.01
C ALA A 121 7.50 -12.10 -0.42
N LEU A 122 7.21 -11.05 -1.22
CA LEU A 122 7.80 -10.90 -2.55
C LEU A 122 9.31 -10.67 -2.50
N ALA A 123 9.80 -9.91 -1.53
CA ALA A 123 11.24 -9.68 -1.38
C ALA A 123 11.99 -11.00 -1.16
N GLY A 124 11.45 -11.88 -0.32
CA GLY A 124 11.98 -13.23 -0.08
C GLY A 124 11.87 -14.13 -1.31
N LYS A 125 10.69 -14.20 -1.93
CA LYS A 125 10.44 -14.99 -3.14
C LYS A 125 11.43 -14.65 -4.27
N HIS A 126 11.70 -13.36 -4.48
CA HIS A 126 12.61 -12.88 -5.53
C HIS A 126 14.06 -12.73 -5.08
N ARG A 127 14.40 -13.15 -3.86
CA ARG A 127 15.76 -13.11 -3.27
C ARG A 127 16.38 -11.70 -3.25
N ILE A 128 15.56 -10.68 -3.05
CA ILE A 128 15.98 -9.26 -3.02
C ILE A 128 15.99 -8.65 -1.61
N GLU A 129 15.68 -9.42 -0.56
CA GLU A 129 15.61 -8.93 0.83
C GLU A 129 16.81 -8.08 1.27
N ARG A 130 18.03 -8.53 0.95
CA ARG A 130 19.27 -7.81 1.30
C ARG A 130 19.40 -6.46 0.58
N HIS A 131 18.78 -6.32 -0.58
CA HIS A 131 18.77 -5.09 -1.37
C HIS A 131 17.60 -4.16 -0.99
N THR A 132 16.62 -4.65 -0.24
CA THR A 132 15.42 -3.90 0.14
C THR A 132 15.33 -3.62 1.64
N ALA A 133 16.21 -4.19 2.48
CA ALA A 133 16.16 -4.05 3.94
C ALA A 133 16.18 -2.58 4.44
N ALA A 134 16.88 -1.69 3.74
CA ALA A 134 16.92 -0.26 4.07
C ALA A 134 15.58 0.45 3.81
N ALA A 135 14.74 -0.10 2.94
CA ALA A 135 13.44 0.48 2.59
C ALA A 135 12.32 0.10 3.59
N TRP A 136 12.63 -0.68 4.63
CA TRP A 136 11.66 -1.06 5.67
C TRP A 136 11.61 -0.08 6.85
N TRP A 137 12.61 0.80 6.99
CA TRP A 137 12.84 1.62 8.19
C TRP A 137 12.78 3.14 7.94
N ASN A 138 12.46 3.56 6.72
CA ASN A 138 12.19 4.96 6.35
C ASN A 138 10.71 5.11 6.00
#